data_AF-A0A926HPZ8-F1
#
_entry.id   AF-A0A926HPZ8-F1
#
_cell.length_a   1.000
_cell.length_b   1.000
_cell.length_c   1.000
_cell.angle_alpha   90.00
_cell.angle_beta   90.00
_cell.angle_gamma   90.00
#
_symmetry.space_group_name_H-M   'P 1'
#
loop_
_entity.id
_entity.type
_entity.pdbx_description
1 polymer ?
#
loop_
_entity_poly.entity_id
_entity_poly.type
_entity_poly.pdbx_seq_one_letter_code
_entity_poly.pdbx_strand_id
1 'polypeptide(L)'
;MKKMTWVFWVLAILAIGGVAFGISGHVNQQAYHQELRNIHEKSFYELVDNLDNLEVKLAKLSVIQSKEQSALLLNDVYRQADGASQALSQLPVSHVALSDTLNFLNQLGDFTRILGEKRAENIPLTVEEEQTLTELRNTCGDLSGRLTALSANLDELDFEMARADTFYQTSDSFMGEKDTEPSIDYPTLIYDGPFSDAMQNKTPEGLSGEEIGEEEAKSIAARFLGVDEDRLVPQDGTTGQIPSFCFGTVDKGSKYAYVAKFGGQVVLMMKDRPEGDEHISLEDAASRAQAFLKKQGYPEVQMAYSQRYGGAALINFVPTERNIRIYPDLIKVKVSLSDGSIVGFDAQSYYTSHKERDIPVPALKQLDAQKLIKEGFEFKSAHLALVPKDGQEVLCWEFEGSYDRDQFIIYINAQTGAEENIFKVIDTGDGSLVV
;
A
#
# COMPACT_ATOMS: atom_id res chain seq x y z
N MET A 1 11.15 -76.66 -12.50
CA MET A 1 10.80 -75.41 -13.23
C MET A 1 9.88 -74.47 -12.44
N LYS A 2 8.80 -74.92 -11.78
CA LYS A 2 7.87 -74.04 -11.01
C LYS A 2 8.46 -73.24 -9.84
N LYS A 3 9.52 -73.71 -9.17
CA LYS A 3 10.16 -72.97 -8.06
C LYS A 3 10.98 -71.76 -8.53
N MET A 4 11.52 -71.82 -9.75
CA MET A 4 12.38 -70.75 -10.29
C MET A 4 11.56 -69.54 -10.75
N THR A 5 10.36 -69.77 -11.28
CA THR A 5 9.45 -68.71 -11.72
C THR A 5 8.91 -67.86 -10.56
N TRP A 6 8.68 -68.44 -9.37
CA TRP A 6 8.20 -67.69 -8.21
C TRP A 6 9.25 -66.73 -7.65
N VAL A 7 10.53 -67.14 -7.63
CA VAL A 7 11.64 -66.28 -7.20
C VAL A 7 11.80 -65.07 -8.14
N PHE A 8 11.63 -65.26 -9.45
CA PHE A 8 11.63 -64.15 -10.42
C PHE A 8 10.51 -63.13 -10.18
N TRP A 9 9.30 -63.58 -9.85
CA TRP A 9 8.18 -62.68 -9.55
C TRP A 9 8.39 -61.88 -8.26
N VAL A 10 8.96 -62.50 -7.22
CA VAL A 10 9.28 -61.79 -5.96
C VAL A 10 10.36 -60.74 -6.18
N LEU A 11 11.41 -61.06 -6.95
CA LEU A 11 12.47 -60.11 -7.29
C LEU A 11 11.96 -58.94 -8.15
N ALA A 12 11.05 -59.20 -9.10
CA ALA A 12 10.44 -58.15 -9.91
C ALA A 12 9.59 -57.18 -9.07
N ILE A 13 8.81 -57.69 -8.11
CA ILE A 13 8.00 -56.86 -7.19
C ILE A 13 8.89 -56.01 -6.29
N LEU A 14 9.98 -56.57 -5.75
CA LEU A 14 10.95 -55.82 -4.95
C LEU A 14 11.65 -54.72 -5.77
N ALA A 15 12.02 -55.00 -7.02
CA ALA A 15 12.62 -54.00 -7.91
C ALA A 15 11.64 -52.85 -8.22
N ILE A 16 10.37 -53.16 -8.50
CA ILE A 16 9.33 -52.15 -8.74
C ILE A 16 9.08 -51.31 -7.48
N GLY A 17 9.04 -51.93 -6.30
CA GLY A 17 8.92 -51.23 -5.01
C GLY A 17 10.11 -50.30 -4.73
N GLY A 18 11.33 -50.73 -5.05
CA GLY A 18 12.54 -49.89 -4.93
C GLY A 18 12.55 -48.70 -5.88
N VAL A 19 12.10 -48.88 -7.13
CA VAL A 19 11.96 -47.79 -8.11
C VAL A 19 10.87 -46.81 -7.68
N ALA A 20 9.71 -47.30 -7.23
CA ALA A 20 8.63 -46.45 -6.73
C ALA A 20 9.04 -45.65 -5.47
N PHE A 21 9.77 -46.28 -4.54
CA PHE A 21 10.33 -45.60 -3.37
C PHE A 21 11.39 -44.58 -3.75
N GLY A 22 12.25 -44.89 -4.73
CA GLY A 22 13.25 -43.94 -5.26
C GLY A 22 12.59 -42.73 -5.93
N ILE A 23 11.56 -42.94 -6.76
CA ILE A 23 10.79 -41.85 -7.39
C ILE A 23 10.07 -41.03 -6.32
N SER A 24 9.39 -41.67 -5.36
CA SER A 24 8.73 -40.96 -4.26
C SER A 24 9.71 -40.19 -3.37
N GLY A 25 10.90 -40.73 -3.14
CA GLY A 25 11.98 -40.06 -2.40
C GLY A 25 12.49 -38.84 -3.16
N HIS A 26 12.72 -38.96 -4.47
CA HIS A 26 13.12 -37.82 -5.31
C HIS A 26 12.05 -36.74 -5.41
N VAL A 27 10.77 -37.11 -5.54
CA VAL A 27 9.65 -36.15 -5.56
C VAL A 27 9.51 -35.45 -4.21
N ASN A 28 9.61 -36.18 -3.09
CA ASN A 28 9.57 -35.56 -1.76
C ASN A 28 10.79 -34.67 -1.50
N GLN A 29 11.97 -35.05 -1.98
CA GLN A 29 13.17 -34.23 -1.87
C GLN A 29 13.04 -32.94 -2.69
N GLN A 30 12.53 -33.02 -3.92
CA GLN A 30 12.26 -31.84 -4.74
C GLN A 30 11.19 -30.94 -4.12
N ALA A 31 10.12 -31.51 -3.58
CA ALA A 31 9.09 -30.75 -2.86
C ALA A 31 9.67 -30.04 -1.63
N TYR A 32 10.53 -30.71 -0.86
CA TYR A 32 11.20 -30.13 0.30
C TYR A 32 12.17 -29.00 -0.07
N HIS A 33 13.00 -29.17 -1.11
CA HIS A 33 13.87 -28.09 -1.60
C HIS A 33 13.05 -26.90 -2.11
N GLN A 34 11.92 -27.15 -2.79
CA GLN A 34 11.03 -26.09 -3.24
C GLN A 34 10.38 -25.34 -2.05
N GLU A 35 9.94 -26.06 -1.02
CA GLU A 35 9.37 -25.47 0.19
C GLU A 35 10.41 -24.61 0.92
N LEU A 36 11.64 -25.11 1.10
CA LEU A 36 12.74 -24.34 1.68
C LEU A 36 13.08 -23.10 0.86
N ARG A 37 13.13 -23.22 -0.47
CA ARG A 37 13.39 -22.08 -1.35
C ARG A 37 12.30 -21.02 -1.20
N ASN A 38 11.03 -21.41 -1.19
CA ASN A 38 9.92 -20.49 -0.96
C ASN A 38 10.02 -19.78 0.39
N ILE A 39 10.45 -20.48 1.45
CA ILE A 39 10.65 -19.89 2.79
C ILE A 39 11.77 -18.85 2.75
N HIS A 40 12.91 -19.14 2.11
CA HIS A 40 14.03 -18.20 2.00
C HIS A 40 13.68 -16.99 1.13
N GLU A 41 13.05 -17.20 -0.03
CA GLU A 41 12.57 -16.12 -0.90
C GLU A 41 11.59 -15.22 -0.14
N LYS A 42 10.60 -15.82 0.53
CA LYS A 42 9.65 -15.07 1.37
C LYS A 42 10.37 -14.25 2.45
N SER A 43 11.28 -14.88 3.19
CA SER A 43 12.01 -14.20 4.28
C SER A 43 12.90 -13.08 3.76
N PHE A 44 13.44 -13.21 2.56
CA PHE A 44 14.23 -12.18 1.91
C PHE A 44 13.37 -10.96 1.54
N TYR A 45 12.21 -11.19 0.91
CA TYR A 45 11.28 -10.10 0.60
C TYR A 45 10.71 -9.44 1.86
N GLU A 46 10.41 -10.22 2.91
CA GLU A 46 10.01 -9.68 4.21
C GLU A 46 11.11 -8.80 4.82
N LEU A 47 12.38 -9.18 4.70
CA LEU A 47 13.49 -8.35 5.17
C LEU A 47 13.56 -7.00 4.44
N VAL A 48 13.49 -7.01 3.10
CA VAL A 48 13.52 -5.79 2.28
C VAL A 48 12.34 -4.88 2.64
N ASP A 49 11.13 -5.43 2.70
CA ASP A 49 9.93 -4.68 3.08
C ASP A 49 10.03 -4.11 4.51
N ASN A 50 10.57 -4.87 5.46
CA ASN A 50 10.79 -4.36 6.81
C ASN A 50 11.77 -3.17 6.82
N LEU A 51 12.84 -3.21 6.02
CA LEU A 51 13.84 -2.13 5.94
C LEU A 51 13.30 -0.88 5.27
N ASP A 52 12.51 -1.01 4.20
CA ASP A 52 11.79 0.11 3.59
C ASP A 52 10.82 0.76 4.58
N ASN A 53 10.04 -0.07 5.28
CA ASN A 53 9.10 0.43 6.29
C ASN A 53 9.83 1.13 7.46
N LEU A 54 11.00 0.63 7.87
CA LEU A 54 11.85 1.31 8.87
C LEU A 54 12.31 2.68 8.36
N GLU A 55 12.78 2.77 7.11
CA GLU A 55 13.21 4.03 6.48
C GLU A 55 12.07 5.06 6.44
N VAL A 56 10.87 4.63 6.04
CA VAL A 56 9.66 5.47 6.03
C VAL A 56 9.28 5.95 7.43
N LYS A 57 9.23 5.05 8.41
CA LYS A 57 8.87 5.40 9.80
C LYS A 57 9.90 6.36 10.42
N LEU A 58 11.18 6.13 10.19
CA LEU A 58 12.25 7.03 10.66
C LEU A 58 12.19 8.39 9.94
N ALA A 59 11.80 8.43 8.66
CA ALA A 59 11.56 9.68 7.95
C ALA A 59 10.43 10.49 8.60
N LYS A 60 9.31 9.86 8.93
CA LYS A 60 8.19 10.53 9.62
C LYS A 60 8.60 11.06 11.01
N LEU A 61 9.45 10.34 11.75
CA LEU A 61 9.98 10.81 13.04
C LEU A 61 10.76 12.13 12.93
N SER A 62 11.35 12.44 11.77
CA SER A 62 12.10 13.68 11.57
C SER A 62 11.23 14.94 11.55
N VAL A 63 9.93 14.79 11.25
CA VAL A 63 8.96 15.90 11.14
C VAL A 63 7.92 15.92 12.27
N ILE A 64 7.70 14.79 12.95
CA ILE A 64 6.76 14.68 14.09
C ILE A 64 7.13 15.66 15.21
N GLN A 65 6.14 16.40 15.69
CA GLN A 65 6.28 17.22 16.91
C GLN A 65 5.50 16.65 18.10
N SER A 66 4.44 15.87 17.87
CA SER A 66 3.63 15.29 18.96
C SER A 66 4.45 14.27 19.78
N LYS A 67 4.20 14.24 21.10
CA LYS A 67 4.85 13.30 22.02
C LYS A 67 4.25 11.91 21.89
N GLU A 68 2.93 11.86 21.81
CA GLU A 68 2.14 10.65 21.70
C GLU A 68 2.40 9.97 20.35
N GLN A 69 2.35 10.71 19.24
CA GLN A 69 2.64 10.17 17.90
C GLN A 69 4.09 9.69 17.80
N SER A 70 5.04 10.46 18.35
CA SER A 70 6.44 10.06 18.39
C SER A 70 6.65 8.76 19.18
N ALA A 71 6.01 8.60 20.35
CA ALA A 71 6.10 7.38 21.15
C ALA A 71 5.50 6.16 20.46
N LEU A 72 4.35 6.31 19.78
CA LEU A 72 3.73 5.25 19.01
C LEU A 72 4.64 4.81 17.85
N LEU A 73 5.13 5.77 17.07
CA LEU A 73 5.94 5.47 15.90
C LEU A 73 7.31 4.87 16.27
N LEU A 74 7.92 5.30 17.38
CA LEU A 74 9.15 4.69 17.91
C LEU A 74 8.95 3.22 18.32
N ASN A 75 7.80 2.88 18.93
CA ASN A 75 7.46 1.49 19.23
C ASN A 75 7.22 0.67 17.96
N ASP A 76 6.62 1.26 16.92
CA ASP A 76 6.43 0.61 15.63
C ASP A 76 7.74 0.38 14.89
N VAL A 77 8.73 1.27 15.05
CA VAL A 77 10.10 1.06 14.55
C VAL A 77 10.76 -0.10 15.29
N TYR A 78 10.67 -0.15 16.62
CA TYR A 78 11.19 -1.26 17.43
C TYR A 78 10.62 -2.62 16.97
N ARG A 79 9.30 -2.72 16.83
CA ARG A 79 8.64 -3.97 16.38
C ARG A 79 9.04 -4.35 14.95
N GLN A 80 9.18 -3.39 14.05
CA GLN A 80 9.59 -3.65 12.67
C GLN A 80 11.05 -4.11 12.60
N ALA A 81 11.93 -3.53 13.43
CA ALA A 81 13.33 -3.94 13.53
C ALA A 81 13.45 -5.39 14.03
N ASP A 82 12.63 -5.79 15.00
CA ASP A 82 12.54 -7.20 15.43
C ASP A 82 12.07 -8.11 14.29
N GLY A 83 11.05 -7.70 13.53
CA GLY A 83 10.60 -8.41 12.33
C GLY A 83 11.69 -8.57 11.27
N ALA A 84 12.45 -7.51 10.99
CA ALA A 84 13.60 -7.54 10.09
C ALA A 84 14.68 -8.53 10.59
N SER A 85 15.01 -8.51 11.88
CA SER A 85 15.98 -9.42 12.48
C SER A 85 15.55 -10.88 12.37
N GLN A 86 14.25 -11.17 12.55
CA GLN A 86 13.69 -12.51 12.39
C GLN A 86 13.77 -12.97 10.93
N ALA A 87 13.34 -12.13 9.97
CA ALA A 87 13.40 -12.43 8.54
C ALA A 87 14.85 -12.68 8.08
N LEU A 88 15.79 -11.85 8.53
CA LEU A 88 17.21 -12.01 8.27
C LEU A 88 17.78 -13.34 8.80
N SER A 89 17.34 -13.76 10.00
CA SER A 89 17.80 -14.98 10.65
C SER A 89 17.33 -16.26 9.95
N GLN A 90 16.30 -16.17 9.09
CA GLN A 90 15.80 -17.29 8.29
C GLN A 90 16.53 -17.43 6.95
N LEU A 91 17.42 -16.50 6.59
CA LEU A 91 18.16 -16.57 5.33
C LEU A 91 19.28 -17.63 5.39
N PRO A 92 19.49 -18.40 4.31
CA PRO A 92 20.47 -19.48 4.26
C PRO A 92 21.90 -18.96 4.01
N VAL A 93 22.31 -17.94 4.73
CA VAL A 93 23.64 -17.31 4.61
C VAL A 93 24.45 -17.51 5.88
N SER A 94 25.77 -17.39 5.76
CA SER A 94 26.68 -17.50 6.90
C SER A 94 26.28 -16.53 8.02
N HIS A 95 26.09 -17.04 9.25
CA HIS A 95 25.82 -16.19 10.43
C HIS A 95 26.89 -15.12 10.65
N VAL A 96 28.12 -15.33 10.18
CA VAL A 96 29.20 -14.33 10.25
C VAL A 96 28.94 -13.18 9.27
N ALA A 97 28.36 -13.46 8.10
CA ALA A 97 28.03 -12.44 7.10
C ALA A 97 26.76 -11.63 7.46
N LEU A 98 25.92 -12.13 8.38
CA LEU A 98 24.72 -11.45 8.87
C LEU A 98 24.92 -10.66 10.17
N SER A 99 26.05 -10.87 10.85
CA SER A 99 26.25 -10.38 12.21
C SER A 99 26.13 -8.85 12.31
N ASP A 100 26.65 -8.12 11.34
CA ASP A 100 26.65 -6.65 11.39
C ASP A 100 25.26 -6.07 11.16
N THR A 101 24.50 -6.64 10.21
CA THR A 101 23.10 -6.24 9.96
C THR A 101 22.20 -6.60 11.14
N LEU A 102 22.36 -7.78 11.73
CA LEU A 102 21.62 -8.16 12.94
C LEU A 102 21.95 -7.24 14.12
N ASN A 103 23.24 -6.89 14.30
CA ASN A 103 23.65 -5.95 15.34
C ASN A 103 23.06 -4.56 15.10
N PHE A 104 23.06 -4.07 13.86
CA PHE A 104 22.43 -2.81 13.49
C PHE A 104 20.93 -2.81 13.81
N LEU A 105 20.19 -3.83 13.38
CA LEU A 105 18.75 -3.93 13.61
C LEU A 105 18.41 -4.01 15.11
N ASN A 106 19.21 -4.76 15.88
CA ASN A 106 19.06 -4.82 17.33
C ASN A 106 19.35 -3.47 17.98
N GLN A 107 20.40 -2.76 17.57
CA GLN A 107 20.72 -1.42 18.07
C GLN A 107 19.64 -0.40 17.73
N LEU A 108 19.13 -0.43 16.50
CA LEU A 108 17.99 0.40 16.07
C LEU A 108 16.76 0.11 16.94
N GLY A 109 16.43 -1.16 17.15
CA GLY A 109 15.31 -1.58 17.98
C GLY A 109 15.46 -1.11 19.42
N ASP A 110 16.60 -1.38 20.06
CA ASP A 110 16.86 -0.98 21.44
C ASP A 110 16.86 0.54 21.62
N PHE A 111 17.50 1.26 20.70
CA PHE A 111 17.54 2.72 20.74
C PHE A 111 16.14 3.32 20.62
N THR A 112 15.35 2.86 19.65
CA THR A 112 14.00 3.38 19.42
C THR A 112 13.03 3.00 20.54
N ARG A 113 13.19 1.82 21.17
CA ARG A 113 12.45 1.46 22.39
C ARG A 113 12.75 2.43 23.54
N ILE A 114 14.01 2.74 23.80
CA ILE A 114 14.41 3.70 24.86
C ILE A 114 13.85 5.08 24.57
N LEU A 115 13.93 5.55 23.33
CA LEU A 115 13.34 6.83 22.95
C LEU A 115 11.81 6.81 23.07
N GLY A 116 11.16 5.70 22.74
CA GLY A 116 9.71 5.53 22.88
C GLY A 116 9.26 5.65 24.35
N GLU A 117 9.97 5.00 25.27
CA GLU A 117 9.76 5.12 26.72
C GLU A 117 9.95 6.58 27.17
N LYS A 118 11.03 7.23 26.74
CA LYS A 118 11.33 8.64 27.03
C LYS A 118 10.21 9.59 26.55
N ARG A 119 9.67 9.36 25.35
CA ARG A 119 8.56 10.14 24.80
C ARG A 119 7.25 9.91 25.53
N ALA A 120 6.98 8.66 25.93
CA ALA A 120 5.82 8.34 26.78
C ALA A 120 5.88 9.04 28.15
N GLU A 121 7.08 9.27 28.68
CA GLU A 121 7.33 10.07 29.88
C GLU A 121 7.31 11.60 29.63
N ASN A 122 6.88 12.04 28.46
CA ASN A 122 6.79 13.43 28.04
C ASN A 122 8.13 14.18 27.88
N ILE A 123 9.26 13.45 27.80
CA ILE A 123 10.59 14.02 27.69
C ILE A 123 10.95 14.23 26.21
N PRO A 124 11.43 15.43 25.80
CA PRO A 124 11.81 15.69 24.42
C PRO A 124 13.04 14.89 23.96
N LEU A 125 13.13 14.61 22.66
CA LEU A 125 14.36 14.08 22.07
C LEU A 125 15.43 15.18 22.06
N THR A 126 16.68 14.81 22.26
CA THR A 126 17.81 15.74 22.09
C THR A 126 18.19 15.85 20.62
N VAL A 127 18.94 16.90 20.28
CA VAL A 127 19.43 17.09 18.90
C VAL A 127 20.32 15.92 18.47
N GLU A 128 21.12 15.39 19.38
CA GLU A 128 21.98 14.23 19.12
C GLU A 128 21.14 12.97 18.85
N GLU A 129 20.06 12.75 19.60
CA GLU A 129 19.14 11.62 19.37
C GLU A 129 18.41 11.75 18.02
N GLU A 130 17.99 12.96 17.64
CA GLU A 130 17.41 13.24 16.31
C GLU A 130 18.42 12.98 15.18
N GLN A 131 19.69 13.35 15.38
CA GLN A 131 20.77 13.06 14.43
C GLN A 131 21.01 11.56 14.29
N THR A 132 21.06 10.82 15.41
CA THR A 132 21.20 9.37 15.38
C THR A 132 20.04 8.69 14.65
N LEU A 133 18.78 9.13 14.86
CA LEU A 133 17.64 8.60 14.09
C LEU A 133 17.79 8.85 12.59
N THR A 134 18.36 9.99 12.20
CA THR A 134 18.63 10.33 10.79
C THR A 134 19.73 9.44 10.19
N GLU A 135 20.79 9.17 10.95
CA GLU A 135 21.85 8.23 10.53
C GLU A 135 21.30 6.81 10.35
N LEU A 136 20.53 6.33 11.33
CA LEU A 136 19.88 5.00 11.28
C LEU A 136 18.92 4.88 10.09
N ARG A 137 18.19 5.95 9.77
CA ARG A 137 17.33 6.02 8.59
C ARG A 137 18.13 5.83 7.30
N ASN A 138 19.23 6.57 7.16
CA ASN A 138 20.08 6.48 5.98
C ASN A 138 20.65 5.07 5.83
N THR A 139 21.06 4.44 6.93
CA THR A 139 21.51 3.04 6.92
C THR A 139 20.40 2.08 6.49
N CYS A 140 19.15 2.27 6.92
CA CYS A 140 18.02 1.45 6.45
C CYS A 140 17.80 1.57 4.94
N GLY A 141 17.80 2.81 4.42
CA GLY A 141 17.64 3.07 2.98
C GLY A 141 18.77 2.49 2.14
N ASP A 142 20.03 2.68 2.57
CA ASP A 142 21.19 2.12 1.90
C ASP A 142 21.15 0.59 1.88
N LEU A 143 20.75 -0.04 2.99
CA LEU A 143 20.65 -1.49 3.10
C LEU A 143 19.53 -2.04 2.21
N SER A 144 18.36 -1.41 2.22
CA SER A 144 17.23 -1.82 1.38
C SER A 144 17.58 -1.71 -0.11
N GLY A 145 18.19 -0.60 -0.54
CA GLY A 145 18.58 -0.41 -1.95
C GLY A 145 19.57 -1.47 -2.43
N ARG A 146 20.54 -1.84 -1.59
CA ARG A 146 21.51 -2.90 -1.90
C ARG A 146 20.87 -4.28 -1.96
N LEU A 147 19.97 -4.61 -1.03
CA LEU A 147 19.25 -5.88 -1.04
C LEU A 147 18.31 -5.98 -2.24
N THR A 148 17.66 -4.88 -2.61
CA THR A 148 16.82 -4.85 -3.81
C THR A 148 17.64 -5.06 -5.09
N ALA A 149 18.82 -4.43 -5.19
CA ALA A 149 19.75 -4.67 -6.28
C ALA A 149 20.25 -6.13 -6.31
N LEU A 150 20.46 -6.76 -5.15
CA LEU A 150 20.75 -8.18 -5.07
C LEU A 150 19.56 -9.00 -5.61
N SER A 151 18.33 -8.68 -5.22
CA SER A 151 17.09 -9.34 -5.66
C SER A 151 16.93 -9.39 -7.17
N ALA A 152 17.23 -8.27 -7.85
CA ALA A 152 17.11 -8.17 -9.31
C ALA A 152 18.07 -9.14 -10.05
N ASN A 153 19.11 -9.60 -9.38
CA ASN A 153 20.08 -10.56 -9.91
C ASN A 153 19.82 -12.01 -9.44
N LEU A 154 18.78 -12.26 -8.63
CA LEU A 154 18.49 -13.58 -8.05
C LEU A 154 17.74 -14.55 -8.98
N ASP A 155 17.20 -14.11 -10.11
CA ASP A 155 16.49 -14.98 -11.07
C ASP A 155 17.37 -16.14 -11.63
N GLU A 156 18.70 -16.03 -11.52
CA GLU A 156 19.67 -17.07 -11.92
C GLU A 156 20.41 -17.76 -10.75
N LEU A 157 20.25 -17.30 -9.50
CA LEU A 157 21.00 -17.82 -8.36
C LEU A 157 20.14 -18.78 -7.53
N ASP A 158 20.48 -20.06 -7.61
CA ASP A 158 20.07 -21.04 -6.63
C ASP A 158 20.52 -20.56 -5.24
N PHE A 159 19.59 -20.24 -4.34
CA PHE A 159 19.86 -19.76 -2.98
C PHE A 159 20.78 -20.73 -2.20
N GLU A 160 20.85 -22.02 -2.60
CA GLU A 160 21.82 -22.98 -2.05
C GLU A 160 23.26 -22.79 -2.58
N MET A 161 23.41 -22.16 -3.74
CA MET A 161 24.69 -21.95 -4.44
C MET A 161 25.24 -20.54 -4.27
N ALA A 162 24.46 -19.62 -3.69
CA ALA A 162 24.93 -18.34 -3.17
C ALA A 162 25.85 -18.60 -1.95
N ARG A 163 27.04 -19.12 -2.24
CA ARG A 163 28.12 -19.24 -1.26
C ARG A 163 28.32 -17.87 -0.65
N ALA A 164 28.69 -17.88 0.62
CA ALA A 164 28.96 -16.72 1.43
C ALA A 164 29.79 -15.63 0.74
N ASP A 165 30.59 -15.95 -0.29
CA ASP A 165 31.35 -14.99 -1.12
C ASP A 165 30.50 -13.86 -1.73
N THR A 166 29.25 -14.08 -2.17
CA THR A 166 28.41 -12.99 -2.70
C THR A 166 27.96 -12.06 -1.57
N PHE A 167 27.58 -12.62 -0.42
CA PHE A 167 27.20 -11.85 0.77
C PHE A 167 28.41 -11.20 1.46
N TYR A 168 29.61 -11.81 1.39
CA TYR A 168 30.88 -11.27 1.89
C TYR A 168 31.41 -10.14 1.01
N GLN A 169 31.30 -10.24 -0.32
CA GLN A 169 31.57 -9.12 -1.21
C GLN A 169 30.58 -7.99 -0.99
N THR A 170 29.33 -8.32 -0.69
CA THR A 170 28.36 -7.32 -0.27
C THR A 170 28.80 -6.72 1.05
N SER A 171 29.15 -7.52 2.08
CA SER A 171 29.60 -7.13 3.45
C SER A 171 30.85 -6.25 3.49
N ASP A 172 31.90 -6.59 2.73
CA ASP A 172 33.09 -5.73 2.60
C ASP A 172 32.78 -4.45 1.81
N SER A 173 31.79 -4.48 0.92
CA SER A 173 31.25 -3.28 0.26
C SER A 173 30.28 -2.47 1.16
N PHE A 174 29.93 -2.93 2.37
CA PHE A 174 29.10 -2.15 3.34
C PHE A 174 29.76 -0.85 3.76
N MET A 175 31.07 -0.66 3.52
CA MET A 175 31.82 0.51 3.96
C MET A 175 32.43 1.36 2.83
N GLY A 176 32.20 1.04 1.55
CA GLY A 176 32.66 1.90 0.47
C GLY A 176 32.44 1.37 -0.93
N GLU A 177 31.41 1.88 -1.60
CA GLU A 177 31.52 2.62 -2.85
C GLU A 177 30.15 3.28 -3.08
N LYS A 178 30.15 4.60 -3.22
CA LYS A 178 28.97 5.38 -3.60
C LYS A 178 28.97 5.38 -5.12
N ASP A 179 27.98 4.75 -5.75
CA ASP A 179 27.30 5.31 -6.92
C ASP A 179 26.21 4.39 -7.46
N THR A 180 25.23 5.05 -8.07
CA THR A 180 24.01 4.57 -8.73
C THR A 180 22.88 4.19 -7.78
N GLU A 181 21.90 5.10 -7.65
CA GLU A 181 20.53 4.77 -7.28
C GLU A 181 19.97 3.85 -8.39
N PRO A 182 19.70 2.57 -8.14
CA PRO A 182 18.74 1.86 -8.95
C PRO A 182 17.37 2.40 -8.54
N SER A 183 16.59 2.90 -9.49
CA SER A 183 15.16 3.13 -9.28
C SER A 183 14.55 1.78 -8.90
N ILE A 184 14.29 1.60 -7.60
CA ILE A 184 13.56 0.45 -7.09
C ILE A 184 12.15 0.58 -7.67
N ASP A 185 11.76 -0.42 -8.45
CA ASP A 185 10.38 -0.57 -8.88
C ASP A 185 9.61 -1.06 -7.65
N TYR A 186 9.14 -0.11 -6.83
CA TYR A 186 8.25 -0.43 -5.72
C TYR A 186 7.09 -1.21 -6.32
N PRO A 187 6.74 -2.41 -5.80
CA PRO A 187 5.48 -3.01 -6.18
C PRO A 187 4.42 -1.96 -5.95
N THR A 188 3.79 -1.49 -7.03
CA THR A 188 2.78 -0.45 -6.96
C THR A 188 1.59 -1.05 -6.23
N LEU A 189 1.61 -0.97 -4.90
CA LEU A 189 0.40 -1.14 -4.11
C LEU A 189 -0.58 -0.15 -4.73
N ILE A 190 -1.74 -0.66 -5.13
CA ILE A 190 -2.86 0.19 -5.51
C ILE A 190 -3.22 0.94 -4.23
N TYR A 191 -2.63 2.13 -4.10
CA TYR A 191 -2.76 2.92 -2.90
C TYR A 191 -4.06 3.69 -2.99
N ASP A 192 -5.06 3.15 -2.30
CA ASP A 192 -6.43 3.66 -2.31
C ASP A 192 -6.59 4.96 -1.52
N GLY A 193 -5.51 5.44 -0.89
CA GLY A 193 -5.49 6.63 -0.06
C GLY A 193 -5.24 6.29 1.42
N PRO A 194 -4.74 7.27 2.21
CA PRO A 194 -4.31 7.08 3.60
C PRO A 194 -5.41 6.66 4.59
N PHE A 195 -6.66 6.71 4.15
CA PHE A 195 -7.84 6.60 4.98
C PHE A 195 -8.77 5.45 4.56
N SER A 196 -8.32 4.61 3.61
CA SER A 196 -9.13 3.57 2.98
C SER A 196 -9.58 2.48 3.96
N ASP A 197 -8.73 2.12 4.92
CA ASP A 197 -9.01 1.05 5.89
C ASP A 197 -9.94 1.49 7.02
N ALA A 198 -9.97 2.79 7.35
CA ALA A 198 -10.80 3.34 8.43
C ALA A 198 -12.31 3.24 8.16
N MET A 199 -12.71 2.84 6.95
CA MET A 199 -14.09 2.89 6.45
C MET A 199 -14.80 1.53 6.41
N GLN A 200 -14.08 0.42 6.62
CA GLN A 200 -14.59 -0.94 6.33
C GLN A 200 -15.70 -1.46 7.27
N ASN A 201 -16.05 -0.73 8.34
CA ASN A 201 -16.93 -1.21 9.43
C ASN A 201 -18.19 -0.36 9.72
N LYS A 202 -18.68 0.46 8.79
CA LYS A 202 -19.86 1.33 9.00
C LYS A 202 -21.07 0.95 8.15
N THR A 203 -22.26 0.98 8.77
CA THR A 203 -23.54 0.94 8.03
C THR A 203 -23.59 2.10 7.04
N PRO A 204 -23.96 1.88 5.77
CA PRO A 204 -23.95 2.95 4.78
C PRO A 204 -24.89 4.11 5.15
N GLU A 205 -24.34 5.31 5.34
CA GLU A 205 -25.11 6.53 5.64
C GLU A 205 -25.44 7.37 4.40
N GLY A 206 -24.67 7.20 3.30
CA GLY A 206 -24.76 8.00 2.09
C GLY A 206 -25.73 7.48 1.02
N LEU A 207 -26.46 6.41 1.31
CA LEU A 207 -27.50 5.88 0.43
C LEU A 207 -28.88 6.18 1.03
N SER A 208 -29.71 6.85 0.23
CA SER A 208 -31.11 7.11 0.55
C SER A 208 -31.98 6.83 -0.67
N GLY A 209 -33.24 6.47 -0.46
CA GLY A 209 -34.20 6.17 -1.52
C GLY A 209 -34.89 4.82 -1.33
N GLU A 210 -35.82 4.52 -2.25
CA GLU A 210 -36.54 3.25 -2.27
C GLU A 210 -35.64 2.11 -2.75
N GLU A 211 -36.00 0.88 -2.37
CA GLU A 211 -35.37 -0.32 -2.90
C GLU A 211 -35.80 -0.53 -4.35
N ILE A 212 -34.82 -0.64 -5.25
CA ILE A 212 -35.06 -0.87 -6.67
C ILE A 212 -35.07 -2.36 -7.01
N GLY A 213 -35.78 -2.71 -8.09
CA GLY A 213 -35.78 -4.06 -8.64
C GLY A 213 -34.53 -4.38 -9.45
N GLU A 214 -34.27 -5.67 -9.67
CA GLU A 214 -33.11 -6.16 -10.45
C GLU A 214 -33.11 -5.63 -11.91
N GLU A 215 -34.27 -5.58 -12.56
CA GLU A 215 -34.39 -5.08 -13.95
C GLU A 215 -34.02 -3.59 -14.06
N GLU A 216 -34.44 -2.78 -13.08
CA GLU A 216 -34.06 -1.36 -13.02
C GLU A 216 -32.56 -1.21 -12.78
N ALA A 217 -32.01 -2.00 -11.84
CA ALA A 217 -30.57 -2.02 -11.55
C ALA A 217 -29.75 -2.44 -12.77
N LYS A 218 -30.26 -3.39 -13.57
CA LYS A 218 -29.63 -3.84 -14.81
C LYS A 218 -29.58 -2.74 -15.86
N SER A 219 -30.67 -1.97 -16.03
CA SER A 219 -30.69 -0.81 -16.94
C SER A 219 -29.70 0.28 -16.51
N ILE A 220 -29.57 0.52 -15.21
CA ILE A 220 -28.58 1.45 -14.65
C ILE A 220 -27.15 0.96 -14.94
N ALA A 221 -26.86 -0.32 -14.67
CA ALA A 221 -25.55 -0.92 -14.93
C ALA A 221 -25.17 -0.85 -16.42
N ALA A 222 -26.10 -1.18 -17.32
CA ALA A 222 -25.89 -1.13 -18.77
C ALA A 222 -25.53 0.28 -19.25
N ARG A 223 -26.28 1.29 -18.79
CA ARG A 223 -26.01 2.70 -19.10
C ARG A 223 -24.65 3.17 -18.59
N PHE A 224 -24.26 2.75 -17.39
CA PHE A 224 -23.00 3.15 -16.78
C PHE A 224 -21.78 2.46 -17.43
N LEU A 225 -21.93 1.18 -17.79
CA LEU A 225 -20.90 0.42 -18.52
C LEU A 225 -20.80 0.83 -19.99
N GLY A 226 -21.87 1.38 -20.57
CA GLY A 226 -21.98 1.70 -21.99
C GLY A 226 -22.15 0.45 -22.85
N VAL A 227 -22.93 -0.51 -22.37
CA VAL A 227 -23.24 -1.77 -23.07
C VAL A 227 -24.75 -1.95 -23.17
N ASP A 228 -25.19 -2.78 -24.11
CA ASP A 228 -26.60 -3.16 -24.23
C ASP A 228 -27.02 -4.07 -23.05
N GLU A 229 -28.27 -3.91 -22.60
CA GLU A 229 -28.81 -4.65 -21.43
C GLU A 229 -28.83 -6.17 -21.67
N ASP A 230 -29.01 -6.63 -22.90
CA ASP A 230 -29.02 -8.05 -23.27
C ASP A 230 -27.65 -8.73 -23.10
N ARG A 231 -26.56 -7.95 -23.05
CA ARG A 231 -25.20 -8.45 -22.81
C ARG A 231 -24.87 -8.60 -21.33
N LEU A 232 -25.70 -8.08 -20.43
CA LEU A 232 -25.48 -8.18 -18.99
C LEU A 232 -26.19 -9.39 -18.39
N VAL A 233 -25.45 -10.14 -17.58
CA VAL A 233 -25.96 -11.21 -16.75
C VAL A 233 -25.73 -10.88 -15.27
N PRO A 234 -26.68 -11.24 -14.39
CA PRO A 234 -26.45 -11.18 -12.95
C PRO A 234 -25.25 -12.03 -12.55
N GLN A 235 -24.46 -11.54 -11.60
CA GLN A 235 -23.31 -12.26 -11.04
C GLN A 235 -23.41 -12.29 -9.51
N ASP A 236 -22.82 -13.32 -8.91
CA ASP A 236 -22.64 -13.38 -7.47
C ASP A 236 -21.49 -12.46 -7.06
N GLY A 237 -21.76 -11.51 -6.17
CA GLY A 237 -20.75 -10.59 -5.65
C GLY A 237 -21.33 -9.66 -4.60
N THR A 238 -20.47 -9.16 -3.71
CA THR A 238 -20.83 -8.19 -2.67
C THR A 238 -19.85 -7.03 -2.66
N THR A 239 -20.34 -5.80 -2.61
CA THR A 239 -19.52 -4.59 -2.38
C THR A 239 -19.43 -4.29 -0.89
N GLY A 240 -18.61 -5.07 -0.17
CA GLY A 240 -18.43 -4.89 1.27
C GLY A 240 -19.76 -4.86 2.03
N GLN A 241 -20.07 -3.72 2.66
CA GLN A 241 -21.29 -3.53 3.45
C GLN A 241 -22.49 -2.97 2.69
N ILE A 242 -22.32 -2.52 1.44
CA ILE A 242 -23.41 -1.93 0.66
C ILE A 242 -24.18 -3.06 -0.04
N PRO A 243 -25.48 -3.26 0.25
CA PRO A 243 -26.29 -4.21 -0.48
C PRO A 243 -26.44 -3.77 -1.93
N SER A 244 -25.94 -4.59 -2.86
CA SER A 244 -25.88 -4.27 -4.29
C SER A 244 -26.30 -5.45 -5.15
N PHE A 245 -26.79 -5.15 -6.35
CA PHE A 245 -26.86 -6.09 -7.48
C PHE A 245 -25.55 -6.01 -8.26
N CYS A 246 -25.02 -7.15 -8.69
CA CYS A 246 -23.84 -7.22 -9.54
C CYS A 246 -24.24 -7.70 -10.94
N PHE A 247 -23.78 -6.99 -11.97
CA PHE A 247 -23.98 -7.38 -13.36
C PHE A 247 -22.64 -7.37 -14.08
N GLY A 248 -22.39 -8.40 -14.89
CA GLY A 248 -21.22 -8.48 -15.74
C GLY A 248 -21.56 -8.91 -17.17
N THR A 249 -20.64 -8.67 -18.10
CA THR A 249 -20.81 -9.10 -19.49
C THR A 249 -20.60 -10.60 -19.66
N VAL A 250 -21.31 -11.22 -20.61
CA VAL A 250 -21.20 -12.66 -20.93
C VAL A 250 -19.86 -13.05 -21.56
N ASP A 251 -19.20 -12.09 -22.22
CA ASP A 251 -17.95 -12.31 -22.94
C ASP A 251 -16.77 -12.43 -21.97
N LYS A 252 -15.64 -13.02 -22.40
CA LYS A 252 -14.40 -13.24 -21.60
C LYS A 252 -13.71 -11.95 -21.04
N GLY A 253 -14.38 -10.80 -21.10
CA GLY A 253 -13.93 -9.54 -20.50
C GLY A 253 -14.45 -9.35 -19.07
N SER A 254 -13.69 -8.64 -18.25
CA SER A 254 -13.98 -8.33 -16.85
C SER A 254 -14.79 -7.03 -16.70
N LYS A 255 -15.79 -6.81 -17.55
CA LYS A 255 -16.71 -5.67 -17.38
C LYS A 255 -17.80 -6.03 -16.39
N TYR A 256 -17.83 -5.33 -15.26
CA TYR A 256 -18.88 -5.49 -14.27
C TYR A 256 -19.18 -4.19 -13.54
N ALA A 257 -20.39 -4.09 -13.01
CA ALA A 257 -20.83 -3.00 -12.18
C ALA A 257 -21.69 -3.50 -11.02
N TYR A 258 -21.54 -2.83 -9.89
CA TYR A 258 -22.36 -3.02 -8.70
C TYR A 258 -23.29 -1.82 -8.55
N VAL A 259 -24.58 -2.09 -8.43
CA VAL A 259 -25.64 -1.09 -8.27
C VAL A 259 -26.28 -1.28 -6.90
N ALA A 260 -26.25 -0.25 -6.07
CA ALA A 260 -26.88 -0.27 -4.76
C ALA A 260 -28.37 -0.56 -4.88
N LYS A 261 -28.88 -1.44 -4.01
CA LYS A 261 -30.30 -1.77 -3.95
C LYS A 261 -31.16 -0.58 -3.55
N PHE A 262 -30.65 0.30 -2.70
CA PHE A 262 -31.34 1.50 -2.25
C PHE A 262 -30.88 2.71 -3.08
N GLY A 263 -31.82 3.40 -3.73
CA GLY A 263 -31.55 4.61 -4.51
C GLY A 263 -30.86 4.38 -5.87
N GLY A 264 -30.52 3.13 -6.23
CA GLY A 264 -30.07 2.76 -7.58
C GLY A 264 -28.74 3.36 -8.02
N GLN A 265 -27.84 3.65 -7.08
CA GLN A 265 -26.55 4.26 -7.40
C GLN A 265 -25.49 3.23 -7.80
N VAL A 266 -24.64 3.54 -8.78
CA VAL A 266 -23.49 2.68 -9.11
C VAL A 266 -22.41 2.87 -8.07
N VAL A 267 -22.06 1.79 -7.37
CA VAL A 267 -21.10 1.80 -6.25
C VAL A 267 -19.69 1.52 -6.74
N LEU A 268 -19.55 0.53 -7.62
CA LEU A 268 -18.29 0.09 -8.19
C LEU A 268 -18.51 -0.27 -9.65
N MET A 269 -17.56 0.08 -10.52
CA MET A 269 -17.53 -0.38 -11.90
C MET A 269 -16.09 -0.67 -12.30
N MET A 270 -15.91 -1.75 -13.05
CA MET A 270 -14.65 -2.11 -13.68
C MET A 270 -14.91 -2.49 -15.13
N LYS A 271 -13.98 -2.15 -16.01
CA LYS A 271 -13.90 -2.62 -17.39
C LYS A 271 -12.59 -3.35 -17.62
N ASP A 272 -12.47 -3.90 -18.82
CA ASP A 272 -11.24 -4.51 -19.27
C ASP A 272 -10.04 -3.57 -19.12
N ARG A 273 -8.88 -4.16 -18.84
CA ARG A 273 -7.62 -3.44 -18.79
C ARG A 273 -7.41 -2.70 -20.11
N PRO A 274 -6.93 -1.44 -20.08
CA PRO A 274 -6.58 -0.73 -21.29
C PRO A 274 -5.58 -1.50 -22.14
N GLU A 275 -5.78 -1.49 -23.45
CA GLU A 275 -4.82 -1.98 -24.43
C GLU A 275 -4.22 -0.79 -25.20
N GLY A 276 -3.00 -0.98 -25.71
CA GLY A 276 -2.28 0.02 -26.51
C GLY A 276 -1.31 0.89 -25.71
N ASP A 277 -0.61 1.76 -26.43
CA ASP A 277 0.42 2.63 -25.88
C ASP A 277 -0.18 3.81 -25.10
N GLU A 278 0.53 4.27 -24.07
CA GLU A 278 0.12 5.40 -23.25
C GLU A 278 0.41 6.73 -23.97
N HIS A 279 -0.62 7.54 -24.20
CA HIS A 279 -0.50 8.82 -24.91
C HIS A 279 -1.13 9.99 -24.15
N ILE A 280 -1.81 9.72 -23.04
CA ILE A 280 -2.52 10.71 -22.23
C ILE A 280 -1.71 11.02 -20.99
N SER A 281 -1.63 12.30 -20.63
CA SER A 281 -0.98 12.74 -19.39
C SER A 281 -1.87 12.46 -18.17
N LEU A 282 -1.28 12.39 -16.97
CA LEU A 282 -2.05 12.25 -15.73
C LEU A 282 -3.02 13.43 -15.52
N GLU A 283 -2.63 14.64 -15.93
CA GLU A 283 -3.46 15.85 -15.83
C GLU A 283 -4.68 15.80 -16.77
N ASP A 284 -4.49 15.32 -18.01
CA ASP A 284 -5.59 15.11 -18.95
C ASP A 284 -6.53 14.00 -18.47
N ALA A 285 -5.97 12.91 -17.92
CA ALA A 285 -6.75 11.84 -17.31
C ALA A 285 -7.59 12.35 -16.12
N ALA A 286 -7.00 13.18 -15.25
CA ALA A 286 -7.69 13.81 -14.13
C ALA A 286 -8.84 14.71 -14.59
N SER A 287 -8.61 15.51 -15.63
CA SER A 287 -9.64 16.37 -16.23
C SER A 287 -10.82 15.55 -16.78
N ARG A 288 -10.54 14.40 -17.43
CA ARG A 288 -11.58 13.49 -17.93
C ARG A 288 -12.36 12.83 -16.79
N ALA A 289 -11.68 12.38 -15.75
CA ALA A 289 -12.32 11.81 -14.57
C ALA A 289 -13.21 12.83 -13.85
N GLN A 290 -12.76 14.08 -13.69
CA GLN A 290 -13.56 15.14 -13.08
C GLN A 290 -14.82 15.46 -13.89
N ALA A 291 -14.70 15.52 -15.23
CA ALA A 291 -15.84 15.70 -16.12
C ALA A 291 -16.83 14.53 -16.04
N PHE A 292 -16.33 13.30 -15.91
CA PHE A 292 -17.15 12.12 -15.68
C PHE A 292 -17.92 12.21 -14.35
N LEU A 293 -17.24 12.51 -13.24
CA LEU A 293 -17.88 12.64 -11.92
C LEU A 293 -18.99 13.71 -11.93
N LYS A 294 -18.71 14.87 -12.54
CA LYS A 294 -19.70 15.94 -12.70
C LYS A 294 -20.93 15.48 -13.51
N LYS A 295 -20.72 14.70 -14.57
CA LYS A 295 -21.83 14.13 -15.38
C LYS A 295 -22.67 13.12 -14.60
N GLN A 296 -22.05 12.38 -13.68
CA GLN A 296 -22.75 11.43 -12.80
C GLN A 296 -23.46 12.12 -11.61
N GLY A 297 -23.30 13.45 -11.46
CA GLY A 297 -24.00 14.22 -10.43
C GLY A 297 -23.25 14.36 -9.10
N TYR A 298 -21.98 13.98 -9.04
CA TYR A 298 -21.15 14.23 -7.85
C TYR A 298 -20.90 15.73 -7.65
N PRO A 299 -20.72 16.18 -6.40
CA PRO A 299 -20.39 17.57 -6.09
C PRO A 299 -19.03 17.97 -6.67
N GLU A 300 -18.62 19.21 -6.42
CA GLU A 300 -17.26 19.63 -6.74
C GLU A 300 -16.25 18.76 -5.99
N VAL A 301 -15.27 18.25 -6.73
CA VAL A 301 -14.22 17.37 -6.24
C VAL A 301 -12.86 17.93 -6.60
N GLN A 302 -11.89 17.68 -5.73
CA GLN A 302 -10.47 17.96 -5.97
C GLN A 302 -9.71 16.64 -6.10
N MET A 303 -8.70 16.62 -6.97
CA MET A 303 -7.76 15.51 -7.02
C MET A 303 -6.87 15.54 -5.78
N ALA A 304 -6.81 14.43 -5.05
CA ALA A 304 -5.88 14.25 -3.93
C ALA A 304 -4.61 13.54 -4.39
N TYR A 305 -4.75 12.38 -5.05
CA TYR A 305 -3.62 11.55 -5.47
C TYR A 305 -3.86 10.92 -6.85
N SER A 306 -2.79 10.62 -7.56
CA SER A 306 -2.84 9.90 -8.84
C SER A 306 -1.65 8.97 -9.02
N GLN A 307 -1.91 7.79 -9.59
CA GLN A 307 -0.91 6.77 -9.86
C GLN A 307 -1.19 6.10 -11.23
N ARG A 308 -0.14 5.83 -12.01
CA ARG A 308 -0.20 4.96 -13.19
C ARG A 308 -0.19 3.51 -12.73
N TYR A 309 -1.13 2.74 -13.24
CA TYR A 309 -1.25 1.32 -12.94
C TYR A 309 -1.87 0.59 -14.13
N GLY A 310 -1.09 -0.33 -14.71
CA GLY A 310 -1.60 -1.26 -15.71
C GLY A 310 -2.13 -0.62 -17.00
N GLY A 311 -1.56 0.50 -17.46
CA GLY A 311 -2.03 1.24 -18.64
C GLY A 311 -3.16 2.24 -18.35
N ALA A 312 -3.50 2.45 -17.07
CA ALA A 312 -4.50 3.41 -16.62
C ALA A 312 -3.94 4.36 -15.54
N ALA A 313 -4.52 5.55 -15.41
CA ALA A 313 -4.36 6.41 -14.25
C ALA A 313 -5.46 6.09 -13.23
N LEU A 314 -5.09 5.64 -12.03
CA LEU A 314 -5.96 5.64 -10.86
C LEU A 314 -5.87 7.00 -10.19
N ILE A 315 -7.01 7.65 -10.01
CA ILE A 315 -7.10 9.02 -9.51
C ILE A 315 -8.08 9.04 -8.35
N ASN A 316 -7.62 9.54 -7.20
CA ASN A 316 -8.39 9.70 -5.98
C ASN A 316 -8.93 11.12 -5.92
N PHE A 317 -10.25 11.26 -5.86
CA PHE A 317 -10.98 12.50 -5.75
C PHE A 317 -11.59 12.66 -4.36
N VAL A 318 -11.46 13.86 -3.83
CA VAL A 318 -12.02 14.24 -2.53
C VAL A 318 -13.07 15.33 -2.75
N PRO A 319 -14.34 15.09 -2.39
CA PRO A 319 -15.37 16.12 -2.40
C PRO A 319 -14.99 17.32 -1.52
N THR A 320 -15.42 18.51 -1.93
CA THR A 320 -15.21 19.73 -1.16
C THR A 320 -16.53 20.31 -0.66
N GLU A 321 -16.59 20.62 0.64
CA GLU A 321 -17.70 21.34 1.25
C GLU A 321 -17.16 22.63 1.88
N ARG A 322 -17.64 23.80 1.44
CA ARG A 322 -17.19 25.12 1.94
C ARG A 322 -15.66 25.28 1.93
N ASN A 323 -14.99 24.79 0.88
CA ASN A 323 -13.52 24.73 0.73
C ASN A 323 -12.79 23.80 1.73
N ILE A 324 -13.49 22.84 2.34
CA ILE A 324 -12.93 21.79 3.20
C ILE A 324 -12.90 20.48 2.42
N ARG A 325 -11.74 19.83 2.34
CA ARG A 325 -11.56 18.51 1.71
C ARG A 325 -12.16 17.43 2.61
N ILE A 326 -13.12 16.64 2.11
CA ILE A 326 -13.83 15.62 2.90
C ILE A 326 -13.31 14.22 2.56
N TYR A 327 -12.18 13.81 3.15
CA TYR A 327 -11.56 12.50 2.88
C TYR A 327 -12.44 11.28 3.17
N PRO A 328 -13.37 11.28 4.15
CA PRO A 328 -14.32 10.18 4.31
C PRO A 328 -15.17 9.89 3.06
N ASP A 329 -15.35 10.89 2.20
CA ASP A 329 -16.21 10.82 1.01
C ASP A 329 -15.41 10.56 -0.27
N LEU A 330 -14.23 9.96 -0.17
CA LEU A 330 -13.33 9.74 -1.30
C LEU A 330 -13.97 8.92 -2.42
N ILE A 331 -13.68 9.30 -3.67
CA ILE A 331 -14.14 8.63 -4.88
C ILE A 331 -12.91 8.33 -5.74
N LYS A 332 -12.81 7.11 -6.27
CA LYS A 332 -11.71 6.71 -7.16
C LYS A 332 -12.19 6.54 -8.58
N VAL A 333 -11.38 6.97 -9.52
CA VAL A 333 -11.64 6.81 -10.96
C VAL A 333 -10.39 6.26 -11.64
N LYS A 334 -10.54 5.20 -12.41
CA LYS A 334 -9.48 4.68 -13.30
C LYS A 334 -9.75 5.12 -14.73
N VAL A 335 -8.78 5.80 -15.34
CA VAL A 335 -8.85 6.33 -16.70
C VAL A 335 -7.78 5.67 -17.55
N SER A 336 -8.17 5.10 -18.68
CA SER A 336 -7.24 4.55 -19.66
C SER A 336 -6.27 5.63 -20.16
N LEU A 337 -4.97 5.34 -20.15
CA LEU A 337 -3.94 6.26 -20.63
C LEU A 337 -3.73 6.17 -22.15
N SER A 338 -4.34 5.18 -22.82
CA SER A 338 -4.28 5.04 -24.27
C SER A 338 -5.36 5.86 -24.99
N ASP A 339 -6.59 5.85 -24.48
CA ASP A 339 -7.76 6.47 -25.15
C ASP A 339 -8.60 7.42 -24.26
N GLY A 340 -8.33 7.47 -22.95
CA GLY A 340 -8.99 8.39 -22.02
C GLY A 340 -10.37 7.92 -21.60
N SER A 341 -10.73 6.67 -21.88
CA SER A 341 -11.98 6.07 -21.44
C SER A 341 -11.96 5.78 -19.93
N ILE A 342 -13.12 5.87 -19.27
CA ILE A 342 -13.26 5.46 -17.86
C ILE A 342 -13.37 3.94 -17.81
N VAL A 343 -12.34 3.32 -17.24
CA VAL A 343 -12.18 1.87 -17.12
C VAL A 343 -12.38 1.35 -15.69
N GLY A 344 -12.47 2.24 -14.71
CA GLY A 344 -12.84 1.86 -13.35
C GLY A 344 -13.40 3.02 -12.56
N PHE A 345 -14.20 2.71 -11.57
CA PHE A 345 -14.89 3.66 -10.72
C PHE A 345 -15.21 3.01 -9.37
N ASP A 346 -14.90 3.67 -8.27
CA ASP A 346 -15.17 3.20 -6.90
C ASP A 346 -15.66 4.37 -6.05
N ALA A 347 -16.93 4.32 -5.64
CA ALA A 347 -17.57 5.30 -4.76
C ALA A 347 -18.08 4.66 -3.47
N GLN A 348 -17.51 3.53 -3.05
CA GLN A 348 -17.89 2.87 -1.80
C GLN A 348 -17.74 3.79 -0.59
N SER A 349 -16.62 4.50 -0.48
CA SER A 349 -16.38 5.42 0.66
C SER A 349 -17.39 6.57 0.66
N TYR A 350 -17.65 7.18 -0.50
CA TYR A 350 -18.70 8.18 -0.65
C TYR A 350 -20.06 7.66 -0.17
N TYR A 351 -20.53 6.51 -0.64
CA TYR A 351 -21.84 5.99 -0.25
C TYR A 351 -21.91 5.43 1.17
N THR A 352 -20.78 5.09 1.77
CA THR A 352 -20.73 4.63 3.16
C THR A 352 -20.74 5.81 4.13
N SER A 353 -20.14 6.95 3.76
CA SER A 353 -19.80 8.03 4.69
C SER A 353 -20.51 9.34 4.44
N HIS A 354 -20.91 9.61 3.19
CA HIS A 354 -21.43 10.91 2.79
C HIS A 354 -22.72 11.22 3.53
N LYS A 355 -22.76 12.40 4.14
CA LYS A 355 -23.92 12.90 4.87
C LYS A 355 -23.85 14.41 4.99
N GLU A 356 -24.98 15.02 5.35
CA GLU A 356 -24.96 16.41 5.79
C GLU A 356 -24.16 16.52 7.09
N ARG A 357 -23.16 17.40 7.10
CA ARG A 357 -22.24 17.59 8.22
C ARG A 357 -22.39 18.97 8.82
N ASP A 358 -22.40 19.03 10.15
CA ASP A 358 -22.17 20.27 10.88
C ASP A 358 -20.67 20.39 11.18
N ILE A 359 -19.91 20.88 10.21
CA ILE A 359 -18.45 21.02 10.34
C ILE A 359 -18.14 22.25 11.21
N PRO A 360 -17.43 22.08 12.35
CA PRO A 360 -17.14 23.20 13.23
C PRO A 360 -16.19 24.20 12.57
N VAL A 361 -16.31 25.48 12.95
CA VAL A 361 -15.34 26.51 12.54
C VAL A 361 -13.99 26.19 13.19
N PRO A 362 -12.86 26.24 12.47
CA PRO A 362 -11.55 25.98 13.04
C PRO A 362 -11.23 27.00 14.16
N ALA A 363 -10.86 26.50 15.35
CA ALA A 363 -10.43 27.36 16.46
C ALA A 363 -9.02 27.93 16.24
N LEU A 364 -8.16 27.17 15.56
CA LEU A 364 -6.82 27.60 15.17
C LEU A 364 -6.82 28.16 13.75
N LYS A 365 -6.17 29.31 13.58
CA LYS A 365 -5.88 29.85 12.26
C LYS A 365 -4.76 29.05 11.61
N GLN A 366 -4.75 29.00 10.28
CA GLN A 366 -3.72 28.35 9.48
C GLN A 366 -2.30 28.71 9.94
N LEU A 367 -2.01 30.01 10.13
CA LEU A 367 -0.69 30.48 10.55
C LEU A 367 -0.29 30.03 11.95
N ASP A 368 -1.25 29.78 12.84
CA ASP A 368 -0.95 29.31 14.20
C ASP A 368 -0.74 27.79 14.21
N ALA A 369 -1.50 27.05 13.41
CA ALA A 369 -1.26 25.62 13.18
C ALA A 369 0.08 25.37 12.47
N GLN A 370 0.47 26.24 11.53
CA GLN A 370 1.73 26.13 10.80
C GLN A 370 2.96 26.23 11.72
N LYS A 371 2.89 27.01 12.80
CA LYS A 371 3.97 27.16 13.79
C LYS A 371 4.18 25.90 14.65
N LEU A 372 3.24 24.96 14.62
CA LEU A 372 3.33 23.69 15.35
C LEU A 372 4.11 22.62 14.59
N ILE A 373 4.40 22.87 13.31
CA ILE A 373 5.19 21.98 12.45
C ILE A 373 6.68 22.25 12.66
N LYS A 374 7.51 21.21 12.48
CA LYS A 374 8.97 21.26 12.62
C LYS A 374 9.59 22.48 11.92
N GLU A 375 10.50 23.16 12.61
CA GLU A 375 11.29 24.24 12.02
C GLU A 375 12.16 23.71 10.88
N GLY A 376 12.19 24.43 9.75
CA GLY A 376 12.86 24.00 8.53
C GLY A 376 11.96 23.28 7.52
N PHE A 377 10.69 23.04 7.85
CA PHE A 377 9.71 22.53 6.89
C PHE A 377 9.41 23.55 5.78
N GLU A 378 9.56 23.13 4.53
CA GLU A 378 9.29 23.94 3.34
C GLU A 378 7.83 23.75 2.88
N PHE A 379 6.99 24.74 3.16
CA PHE A 379 5.55 24.66 2.88
C PHE A 379 5.25 24.87 1.39
N LYS A 380 4.46 23.94 0.81
CA LYS A 380 3.94 24.01 -0.55
C LYS A 380 2.48 24.47 -0.59
N SER A 381 1.62 23.88 0.24
CA SER A 381 0.20 24.20 0.26
C SER A 381 -0.41 23.96 1.65
N ALA A 382 -1.59 24.55 1.89
CA ALA A 382 -2.32 24.37 3.14
C ALA A 382 -3.83 24.45 2.90
N HIS A 383 -4.57 23.47 3.40
CA HIS A 383 -6.02 23.36 3.23
C HIS A 383 -6.69 22.89 4.53
N LEU A 384 -7.99 23.15 4.66
CA LEU A 384 -8.78 22.45 5.68
C LEU A 384 -9.22 21.10 5.12
N ALA A 385 -9.06 20.07 5.93
CA ALA A 385 -9.45 18.71 5.61
C ALA A 385 -10.18 18.07 6.78
N LEU A 386 -11.27 17.37 6.49
CA LEU A 386 -11.92 16.46 7.43
C LEU A 386 -11.35 15.07 7.17
N VAL A 387 -10.70 14.48 8.17
CA VAL A 387 -10.03 13.17 8.06
C VAL A 387 -10.69 12.15 8.98
N PRO A 388 -10.86 10.88 8.54
CA PRO A 388 -11.32 9.84 9.43
C PRO A 388 -10.17 9.36 10.34
N LYS A 389 -10.44 9.26 11.64
CA LYS A 389 -9.50 8.75 12.65
C LYS A 389 -10.28 7.98 13.72
N ASP A 390 -9.91 6.71 13.95
CA ASP A 390 -10.52 5.83 14.97
C ASP A 390 -12.07 5.81 14.93
N GLY A 391 -12.63 5.82 13.72
CA GLY A 391 -14.08 5.83 13.50
C GLY A 391 -14.76 7.20 13.62
N GLN A 392 -14.03 8.24 14.04
CA GLN A 392 -14.49 9.63 14.12
C GLN A 392 -14.00 10.45 12.92
N GLU A 393 -14.59 11.62 12.70
CA GLU A 393 -14.15 12.60 11.70
C GLU A 393 -13.51 13.78 12.44
N VAL A 394 -12.26 14.11 12.10
CA VAL A 394 -11.48 15.17 12.75
C VAL A 394 -11.17 16.26 11.75
N LEU A 395 -11.47 17.51 12.11
CA LEU A 395 -11.13 18.68 11.29
C LEU A 395 -9.66 19.05 11.50
N CYS A 396 -8.91 19.07 10.42
CA CYS A 396 -7.48 19.33 10.41
C CYS A 396 -7.10 20.45 9.42
N TRP A 397 -6.03 21.16 9.73
CA TRP A 397 -5.20 21.82 8.74
C TRP A 397 -4.26 20.77 8.13
N GLU A 398 -4.40 20.56 6.85
CA GLU A 398 -3.52 19.74 6.03
C GLU A 398 -2.44 20.63 5.42
N PHE A 399 -1.18 20.30 5.70
CA PHE A 399 -0.02 20.99 5.16
C PHE A 399 0.77 20.04 4.27
N GLU A 400 0.91 20.41 3.00
CA GLU A 400 1.79 19.73 2.06
C GLU A 400 3.12 20.49 1.98
N GLY A 401 4.24 19.77 1.95
CA GLY A 401 5.55 20.40 1.82
C GLY A 401 6.70 19.38 1.84
N SER A 402 7.91 19.87 2.02
CA SER A 402 9.12 19.06 2.09
C SER A 402 9.93 19.33 3.35
N TYR A 403 10.65 18.33 3.80
CA TYR A 403 11.66 18.46 4.83
C TYR A 403 12.84 17.56 4.48
N ASP A 404 14.04 18.14 4.50
CA ASP A 404 15.25 17.51 3.97
C ASP A 404 15.06 17.09 2.49
N ARG A 405 15.06 15.79 2.19
CA ARG A 405 14.87 15.25 0.82
C ARG A 405 13.46 14.70 0.54
N ASP A 406 12.58 14.66 1.53
CA ASP A 406 11.28 14.00 1.41
C ASP A 406 10.12 14.98 1.35
N GLN A 407 9.03 14.53 0.74
CA GLN A 407 7.75 15.23 0.73
C GLN A 407 6.82 14.64 1.80
N PHE A 408 6.05 15.51 2.45
CA PHE A 408 5.14 15.12 3.51
C PHE A 408 3.78 15.80 3.39
N ILE A 409 2.77 15.15 3.98
CA ILE A 409 1.46 15.70 4.27
C ILE A 409 1.22 15.59 5.77
N ILE A 410 1.11 16.74 6.44
CA ILE A 410 0.97 16.83 7.89
C ILE A 410 -0.43 17.33 8.23
N TYR A 411 -1.15 16.60 9.08
CA TYR A 411 -2.49 16.96 9.54
C TYR A 411 -2.42 17.44 10.99
N ILE A 412 -2.75 18.71 11.20
CA ILE A 412 -2.83 19.36 12.52
C ILE A 412 -4.30 19.61 12.86
N ASN A 413 -4.79 19.09 13.99
CA ASN A 413 -6.14 19.30 14.47
C ASN A 413 -6.48 20.80 14.53
N ALA A 414 -7.50 21.22 13.79
CA ALA A 414 -7.87 22.62 13.66
C ALA A 414 -8.56 23.19 14.92
N GLN A 415 -8.89 22.34 15.90
CA GLN A 415 -9.46 22.72 17.19
C GLN A 415 -8.41 22.74 18.30
N THR A 416 -7.55 21.72 18.37
CA THR A 416 -6.65 21.51 19.51
C THR A 416 -5.19 21.81 19.21
N GLY A 417 -4.79 21.80 17.93
CA GLY A 417 -3.39 21.89 17.50
C GLY A 417 -2.62 20.59 17.65
N ALA A 418 -3.27 19.49 18.05
CA ALA A 418 -2.64 18.18 18.09
C ALA A 418 -2.25 17.73 16.67
N GLU A 419 -1.09 17.12 16.52
CA GLU A 419 -0.69 16.46 15.28
C GLU A 419 -1.47 15.14 15.15
N GLU A 420 -2.36 15.08 14.17
CA GLU A 420 -3.30 13.96 14.03
C GLU A 420 -2.75 12.83 13.17
N ASN A 421 -2.04 13.17 12.10
CA ASN A 421 -1.40 12.19 11.22
C ASN A 421 -0.30 12.83 10.35
N ILE A 422 0.67 12.02 9.93
CA ILE A 422 1.75 12.41 9.01
C ILE A 422 1.95 11.30 7.98
N PHE A 423 1.96 11.70 6.72
CA PHE A 423 2.31 10.82 5.61
C PHE A 423 3.53 11.31 4.87
N LYS A 424 4.34 10.36 4.38
CA LYS A 424 5.43 10.61 3.44
C LYS A 424 4.87 10.40 2.03
N VAL A 425 5.22 11.29 1.10
CA VAL A 425 4.87 11.17 -0.32
C VAL A 425 6.11 10.69 -1.07
N ILE A 426 6.01 9.52 -1.70
CA ILE A 426 7.03 8.91 -2.52
C ILE A 426 6.62 9.11 -3.98
N ASP A 427 7.49 9.75 -4.77
CA ASP A 427 7.33 9.82 -6.22
C ASP A 427 7.93 8.54 -6.83
N THR A 428 7.09 7.71 -7.45
CA THR A 428 7.51 6.43 -8.03
C THR A 428 7.80 6.55 -9.53
N GLY A 429 7.81 7.75 -10.11
CA GLY A 429 7.89 7.98 -11.57
C GLY A 429 6.57 7.67 -12.31
N ASP A 430 5.82 6.69 -11.80
CA ASP A 430 4.46 6.35 -12.19
C ASP A 430 3.39 7.18 -11.45
N GLY A 431 3.76 7.99 -10.47
CA GLY A 431 2.85 8.85 -9.73
C GLY A 431 3.26 9.00 -8.28
N SER A 432 2.33 9.40 -7.43
CA SER A 432 2.61 9.63 -6.01
C SER A 432 1.99 8.54 -5.15
N LEU A 433 2.83 7.83 -4.41
CA LEU A 433 2.45 6.92 -3.34
C LEU A 433 2.52 7.68 -2.01
N VAL A 434 1.48 7.59 -1.19
CA VAL A 434 1.48 8.20 0.14
C VAL A 434 1.56 7.08 1.17
N VAL A 435 2.46 7.18 2.14
CA VAL A 435 2.71 6.10 3.12
C VAL A 435 2.80 6.61 4.52
#